data_AF-A0A0F9LC69-F1
#
_entry.id   AF-A0A0F9LC69-F1
#
_cell.length_a   1.000
_cell.length_b   1.000
_cell.length_c   1.000
_cell.angle_alpha   90.00
_cell.angle_beta   90.00
_cell.angle_gamma   90.00
#
_symmetry.space_group_name_H-M   'P 1'
#
loop_
_entity.id
_entity.type
_entity.pdbx_description
1 polymer ?
#
loop_
_entity_poly.entity_id
_entity_poly.type
_entity_poly.pdbx_seq_one_letter_code
_entity_poly.pdbx_strand_id
1 'polypeptide(L)'
;MDLGSYLEDNGITIKWFSEQLGVSHFQVSNFCRGRVSLNTRFWRQVVHISKGAVTYDDLINMNFISYKRNKDERERAFRLQSKRFEELSIQQGKE
;
A
#
# COMPACT_ATOMS: atom_id res chain seq x y z
N MET A 1 12.27 -10.18 -3.40
CA MET A 1 12.31 -9.89 -1.95
C MET A 1 11.53 -8.60 -1.72
N ASP A 2 10.56 -8.57 -0.82
CA ASP A 2 9.86 -7.31 -0.54
C ASP A 2 10.65 -6.41 0.43
N LEU A 3 10.35 -5.10 0.41
CA LEU A 3 11.05 -4.12 1.22
C LEU A 3 10.84 -4.37 2.73
N GLY A 4 9.68 -4.89 3.15
CA GLY A 4 9.41 -5.18 4.54
C GLY A 4 10.35 -6.25 5.08
N SER A 5 10.45 -7.39 4.38
CA SER A 5 11.38 -8.48 4.72
C SER A 5 12.82 -8.01 4.70
N TYR A 6 13.24 -7.24 3.68
CA TYR A 6 14.60 -6.70 3.63
C TYR A 6 14.95 -5.87 4.88
N LEU A 7 14.03 -5.01 5.33
CA LEU A 7 14.25 -4.17 6.51
C LEU A 7 14.35 -5.01 7.79
N GLU A 8 13.50 -6.02 7.92
CA GLU A 8 13.49 -6.94 9.07
C GLU A 8 14.77 -7.79 9.13
N ASP A 9 15.14 -8.42 8.02
CA ASP A 9 16.31 -9.30 7.91
C ASP A 9 17.63 -8.57 8.19
N ASN A 10 17.68 -7.25 7.92
CA ASN A 10 18.86 -6.42 8.12
C ASN A 10 18.79 -5.56 9.40
N GLY A 11 17.77 -5.72 10.24
CA GLY A 11 17.60 -4.93 11.46
C GLY A 11 17.44 -3.42 11.21
N ILE A 12 16.97 -3.03 10.02
CA ILE A 12 16.81 -1.64 9.61
C ILE A 12 15.45 -1.13 10.07
N THR A 13 15.44 -0.11 10.90
CA THR A 13 14.17 0.49 11.34
C THR A 13 13.48 1.26 10.20
N ILE A 14 12.15 1.17 10.14
CA ILE A 14 11.34 1.94 9.18
C ILE A 14 11.63 3.45 9.30
N LYS A 15 11.83 3.95 10.52
CA LYS A 15 12.16 5.35 10.79
C LYS A 15 13.45 5.75 10.07
N TRP A 16 14.54 5.02 10.32
CA TRP A 16 15.83 5.29 9.68
C TRP A 16 15.71 5.23 8.15
N PHE A 17 15.05 4.20 7.61
CA PHE A 17 14.91 4.06 6.16
C PHE A 17 14.10 5.20 5.55
N SER A 18 13.05 5.65 6.23
CA SER A 18 12.22 6.77 5.79
C SER A 18 12.98 8.10 5.78
N GLU A 19 13.88 8.32 6.75
CA GLU A 19 14.78 9.47 6.79
C GLU A 19 15.77 9.44 5.61
N GLN A 20 16.34 8.27 5.30
CA GLN A 20 17.21 8.12 4.13
C GLN A 20 16.49 8.40 2.80
N LEU A 21 15.20 8.07 2.72
CA LEU A 21 14.38 8.29 1.53
C LEU A 21 13.78 9.70 1.44
N GLY A 22 13.80 10.47 2.54
CA GLY A 22 13.15 11.78 2.63
C GLY A 22 11.62 11.70 2.59
N VAL A 23 11.02 10.64 3.15
CA VAL A 23 9.57 10.44 3.19
C VAL A 23 9.08 10.17 4.61
N SER A 24 7.76 10.26 4.83
CA SER A 24 7.18 9.92 6.13
C SER A 24 7.33 8.43 6.45
N HIS A 25 7.67 8.10 7.70
CA HIS A 25 7.72 6.72 8.19
C HIS A 25 6.37 6.00 8.02
N PHE A 26 5.25 6.72 8.10
CA PHE A 26 3.92 6.14 7.84
C PHE A 26 3.77 5.69 6.39
N GLN A 27 4.33 6.43 5.44
CA GLN A 27 4.29 6.07 4.03
C GLN A 27 5.09 4.80 3.77
N VAL A 28 6.31 4.70 4.31
CA VAL A 28 7.13 3.48 4.20
C VAL A 28 6.42 2.31 4.87
N SER A 29 5.90 2.49 6.09
CA SER A 29 5.18 1.42 6.81
C SER A 29 3.97 0.90 6.03
N ASN A 30 3.17 1.79 5.45
CA ASN A 30 2.03 1.39 4.65
C ASN A 30 2.45 0.75 3.32
N PHE A 31 3.57 1.16 2.74
CA PHE A 31 4.10 0.54 1.53
C PHE A 31 4.58 -0.88 1.79
N CYS A 32 5.36 -1.12 2.85
CA CYS A 32 5.77 -2.47 3.25
C CYS A 32 4.58 -3.39 3.53
N ARG A 33 3.43 -2.84 3.95
CA ARG A 33 2.18 -3.59 4.19
C ARG A 33 1.29 -3.72 2.96
N GLY A 34 1.72 -3.23 1.79
CA GLY A 34 0.91 -3.26 0.56
C GLY A 34 -0.39 -2.46 0.66
N ARG A 35 -0.42 -1.41 1.49
CA ARG A 35 -1.61 -0.54 1.66
C ARG A 35 -1.55 0.68 0.76
N VAL A 36 -0.35 1.16 0.45
CA VAL A 36 -0.13 2.29 -0.45
C VAL A 36 0.92 1.92 -1.47
N SER A 37 0.88 2.57 -2.63
CA SER A 37 1.93 2.46 -3.63
C SER A 37 3.04 3.49 -3.35
N LEU A 38 4.29 3.10 -3.54
CA LEU A 38 5.41 4.03 -3.48
C LEU A 38 5.57 4.74 -4.84
N ASN A 39 5.76 6.05 -4.81
CA ASN A 39 5.99 6.83 -6.03
C ASN A 39 7.31 6.39 -6.70
N THR A 40 7.28 6.22 -8.02
CA THR A 40 8.40 5.75 -8.84
C THR A 40 9.66 6.62 -8.70
N ARG A 41 9.51 7.91 -8.36
CA ARG A 41 10.65 8.81 -8.10
C ARG A 41 11.59 8.31 -7.01
N PHE A 42 11.08 7.52 -6.06
CA PHE A 42 11.86 6.99 -4.94
C PHE A 42 12.51 5.63 -5.23
N TRP A 43 12.13 4.96 -6.32
CA TRP A 43 12.52 3.58 -6.57
C TRP A 43 14.03 3.42 -6.73
N ARG A 44 14.66 4.32 -7.49
CA ARG A 44 16.12 4.34 -7.65
C ARG A 44 16.84 4.43 -6.30
N GLN A 45 16.32 5.23 -5.39
CA GLN A 45 16.91 5.43 -4.06
C GLN A 45 16.68 4.22 -3.16
N VAL A 46 15.52 3.56 -3.24
CA VAL A 46 15.27 2.28 -2.54
C VAL A 46 16.25 1.20 -3.00
N VAL A 47 16.41 1.04 -4.32
CA VAL A 47 17.35 0.06 -4.90
C VAL A 47 18.78 0.38 -4.46
N HIS A 48 19.14 1.67 -4.41
CA HIS A 48 20.47 2.10 -3.96
C HIS A 48 20.72 1.84 -2.47
N ILE A 49 19.80 2.25 -1.58
CA ILE A 49 19.92 2.06 -0.12
C ILE A 49 19.94 0.58 0.23
N SER A 50 19.14 -0.23 -0.48
CA SER A 50 19.12 -1.69 -0.31
C SER A 50 20.29 -2.42 -0.97
N LYS A 51 21.22 -1.69 -1.62
CA LYS A 51 22.37 -2.25 -2.35
C LYS A 51 21.94 -3.32 -3.38
N GLY A 52 20.78 -3.13 -4.00
CA GLY A 52 20.20 -4.06 -4.98
C GLY A 52 19.45 -5.25 -4.40
N ALA A 53 19.35 -5.40 -3.07
CA ALA A 53 18.58 -6.48 -2.44
C ALA A 53 17.07 -6.33 -2.70
N VAL A 54 16.57 -5.09 -2.81
CA VAL A 54 15.23 -4.79 -3.30
C VAL A 54 15.35 -4.25 -4.71
N THR A 55 14.79 -4.96 -5.69
CA THR A 55 14.89 -4.63 -7.12
C THR A 55 13.72 -3.79 -7.61
N TYR A 56 13.80 -3.28 -8.84
CA TYR A 56 12.66 -2.61 -9.48
C TYR A 56 11.45 -3.56 -9.65
N ASP A 57 11.68 -4.82 -9.98
CA ASP A 57 10.61 -5.81 -10.15
C ASP A 57 9.89 -6.08 -8.82
N ASP A 58 10.64 -6.13 -7.72
CA ASP A 58 10.05 -6.23 -6.37
C ASP A 58 9.14 -5.03 -6.07
N LEU A 59 9.59 -3.81 -6.38
CA LEU A 59 8.82 -2.58 -6.18
C LEU A 59 7.58 -2.51 -7.07
N ILE A 60 7.67 -3.00 -8.31
CA ILE A 60 6.52 -3.14 -9.23
C ILE A 60 5.49 -4.09 -8.62
N ASN A 61 5.93 -5.27 -8.19
CA ASN A 61 5.06 -6.29 -7.60
C ASN A 61 4.37 -5.78 -6.34
N MET A 62 5.11 -5.09 -5.45
CA MET A 62 4.54 -4.46 -4.25
C MET A 62 3.49 -3.39 -4.61
N ASN A 63 3.77 -2.53 -5.60
CA ASN A 63 2.81 -1.52 -6.04
C ASN A 63 1.54 -2.16 -6.66
N PHE A 64 1.70 -3.28 -7.38
CA PHE A 64 0.58 -4.03 -7.94
C PHE A 64 -0.31 -4.62 -6.84
N ILE A 65 0.28 -5.16 -5.76
CA ILE A 65 -0.45 -5.64 -4.58
C ILE A 65 -1.28 -4.50 -3.97
N SER A 66 -0.66 -3.33 -3.76
CA SER A 66 -1.37 -2.16 -3.23
C SER A 66 -2.52 -1.71 -4.13
N TYR A 67 -2.34 -1.75 -5.44
CA TYR A 67 -3.39 -1.40 -6.40
C TYR A 67 -4.58 -2.37 -6.32
N LYS A 68 -4.30 -3.69 -6.36
CA LYS A 68 -5.33 -4.73 -6.27
C LYS A 68 -6.14 -4.59 -4.99
N ARG A 69 -5.46 -4.41 -3.85
CA ARG A 69 -6.10 -4.21 -2.55
C ARG A 69 -7.04 -3.00 -2.54
N ASN A 70 -6.57 -1.86 -3.05
CA ASN A 70 -7.37 -0.64 -3.11
C ASN A 70 -8.59 -0.80 -4.04
N LYS A 71 -8.45 -1.56 -5.13
CA LYS A 71 -9.59 -1.90 -6.00
C LYS A 71 -10.63 -2.74 -5.26
N ASP A 72 -10.20 -3.81 -4.58
CA ASP A 72 -11.09 -4.70 -3.83
C ASP A 72 -11.83 -3.95 -2.70
N GLU A 73 -11.13 -3.05 -1.99
CA GLU A 73 -11.71 -2.20 -0.95
C GLU A 73 -12.76 -1.23 -1.52
N ARG A 74 -12.51 -0.62 -2.69
CA ARG A 74 -13.48 0.24 -3.38
C ARG A 74 -14.71 -0.52 -3.83
N GLU A 75 -14.55 -1.69 -4.42
CA GLU A 75 -15.67 -2.53 -4.86
C GLU A 75 -16.52 -3.01 -3.68
N ARG A 76 -15.89 -3.30 -2.53
CA ARG A 76 -16.60 -3.63 -1.30
C ARG A 76 -17.40 -2.43 -0.76
N ALA A 77 -16.80 -1.24 -0.72
CA ALA A 77 -17.46 -0.03 -0.26
C ALA A 77 -18.67 0.32 -1.14
N PHE A 78 -18.52 0.21 -2.46
CA PHE A 78 -19.61 0.42 -3.41
C PHE A 78 -20.77 -0.56 -3.17
N ARG A 79 -20.50 -1.86 -3.06
CA ARG A 79 -21.53 -2.87 -2.76
C ARG A 79 -22.28 -2.61 -1.46
N LEU A 80 -21.58 -2.15 -0.41
CA LEU A 80 -22.20 -1.79 0.87
C LEU A 80 -23.10 -0.56 0.75
N GLN A 81 -22.69 0.46 -0.01
CA GLN A 81 -23.53 1.63 -0.27
C GLN A 81 -24.79 1.26 -1.07
N SER A 82 -24.66 0.43 -2.11
CA SER A 82 -25.80 -0.03 -2.90
C SER A 82 -26.82 -0.79 -2.06
N LYS A 83 -26.37 -1.73 -1.19
CA LYS A 83 -27.25 -2.46 -0.27
C LYS A 83 -28.00 -1.53 0.68
N ARG A 84 -27.29 -0.56 1.27
CA ARG A 84 -27.90 0.43 2.17
C ARG A 84 -28.96 1.26 1.46
N PHE A 85 -28.75 1.61 0.19
CA PHE A 85 -29.73 2.34 -0.61
C PHE A 85 -30.98 1.49 -0.92
N GLU A 86 -30.82 0.21 -1.25
CA GLU A 86 -31.94 -0.73 -1.41
C GLU A 86 -32.76 -0.84 -0.11
N GLU A 87 -32.12 -1.03 1.04
CA GLU A 87 -32.79 -1.13 2.35
C GLU A 87 -33.60 0.14 2.67
N LEU A 88 -33.04 1.32 2.42
CA LEU A 88 -33.71 2.61 2.66
C LEU A 88 -34.90 2.84 1.72
N SER A 89 -34.80 2.46 0.45
CA SER A 89 -35.90 2.62 -0.52
C SER A 89 -37.08 1.67 -0.22
N ILE A 90 -36.80 0.46 0.28
CA ILE A 90 -37.84 -0.47 0.75
C ILE A 90 -38.55 0.06 2.01
N GLN A 91 -37.84 0.76 2.91
CA GLN A 91 -38.45 1.35 4.11
C GLN A 91 -39.39 2.52 3.77
N GLN A 92 -39.01 3.38 2.81
CA GLN A 92 -39.84 4.53 2.41
C GLN A 92 -41.07 4.15 1.59
N GLY A 93 -41.06 3.00 0.89
CA GLY A 93 -42.23 2.51 0.15
C GLY A 93 -43.29 1.78 0.99
N LYS A 94 -43.08 1.66 2.31
CA LYS A 94 -43.99 0.99 3.25
C LYS A 94 -44.75 1.97 4.17
N GLU A 95 -44.48 3.27 4.06
CA GLU A 95 -45.26 4.36 4.67
C GLU A 95 -46.26 4.92 3.66
#